data_AF-A0A166QNV0-F1
#
_entry.id   AF-A0A166QNV0-F1
#
_cell.length_a   1.000
_cell.length_b   1.000
_cell.length_c   1.000
_cell.angle_alpha   90.00
_cell.angle_beta   90.00
_cell.angle_gamma   90.00
#
_symmetry.space_group_name_H-M   'P 1'
#
loop_
_entity.id
_entity.type
_entity.pdbx_description
1 polymer ?
#
loop_
_entity_poly.entity_id
_entity_poly.type
_entity_poly.pdbx_seq_one_letter_code
_entity_poly.pdbx_strand_id
1 'polypeptide(L)'
;MWPEEERPAHEVVRINEMSLAWDESEKGRFREDMFPPIRVPTIEHVPWNTPNLRIPTGNFEAVLKIIQDKVASGAYEPSNSLYRSRWFTVVKKDGESLRIVHDLQPLNAIVIKDASVPPHTDALAESYGARGCYAGLDLFVAFDQRALDTRIHSIWK
;
A
#
# COMPACT_ATOMS: atom_id res chain seq x y z
N MET A 1 -3.18 29.60 -11.56
CA MET A 1 -2.76 30.19 -10.28
C MET A 1 -2.03 31.47 -10.63
N TRP A 2 -2.18 32.55 -9.87
CA TRP A 2 -1.42 33.75 -10.20
C TRP A 2 0.06 33.56 -9.82
N PRO A 3 1.02 34.18 -10.54
CA PRO A 3 2.43 34.04 -10.25
C PRO A 3 2.80 34.38 -8.79
N GLU A 4 2.08 35.32 -8.16
CA GLU A 4 2.28 35.66 -6.75
C GLU A 4 1.83 34.55 -5.77
N GLU A 5 0.87 33.71 -6.16
CA GLU A 5 0.34 32.60 -5.37
C GLU A 5 1.19 31.32 -5.53
N GLU A 6 1.89 31.17 -6.66
CA GLU A 6 2.78 30.02 -6.92
C GLU A 6 4.05 30.06 -6.06
N ARG A 7 4.59 31.26 -5.81
CA ARG A 7 5.83 31.43 -5.03
C ARG A 7 5.73 30.84 -3.61
N PRO A 8 4.67 31.11 -2.81
CA PRO A 8 4.45 30.44 -1.52
C PRO A 8 4.32 28.92 -1.63
N ALA A 9 3.63 28.42 -2.65
CA ALA A 9 3.46 26.97 -2.84
C ALA A 9 4.81 26.28 -3.09
N HIS A 10 5.65 26.85 -3.97
CA HIS A 10 7.01 26.36 -4.21
C HIS A 10 7.88 26.43 -2.95
N GLU A 11 7.74 27.48 -2.14
CA GLU A 11 8.47 27.62 -0.89
C GLU A 11 8.07 26.54 0.13
N VAL A 12 6.78 26.22 0.24
CA VAL A 12 6.29 25.11 1.08
C VAL A 12 6.84 23.78 0.61
N VAL A 13 6.80 23.48 -0.70
CA VAL A 13 7.37 22.23 -1.24
C VAL A 13 8.87 22.15 -0.96
N ARG A 14 9.62 23.24 -1.19
CA ARG A 14 11.06 23.29 -0.96
C ARG A 14 11.44 23.09 0.50
N ILE A 15 10.73 23.74 1.43
CA ILE A 15 11.01 23.61 2.87
C ILE A 15 10.72 22.18 3.37
N ASN A 16 9.74 21.51 2.76
CA ASN A 16 9.30 20.18 3.16
C ASN A 16 9.81 19.06 2.23
N GLU A 17 10.85 19.32 1.43
CA GLU A 17 11.38 18.39 0.41
C GLU A 17 11.66 17.00 1.02
N MET A 18 12.27 16.95 2.21
CA MET A 18 12.58 15.71 2.91
C MET A 18 11.35 14.91 3.41
N SER A 19 10.15 15.50 3.37
CA SER A 19 8.89 14.85 3.76
C SER A 19 8.06 14.38 2.56
N LEU A 20 8.49 14.71 1.35
CA LEU A 20 7.83 14.32 0.10
C LEU A 20 8.60 13.15 -0.51
N ALA A 21 7.87 12.16 -1.01
CA ALA A 21 8.45 11.03 -1.74
C ALA A 21 8.07 11.17 -3.22
N TRP A 22 9.08 11.17 -4.09
CA TRP A 22 8.93 11.23 -5.54
C TRP A 22 8.96 9.84 -6.18
N ASP A 23 9.60 8.87 -5.53
CA ASP A 23 9.66 7.48 -5.96
C ASP A 23 9.60 6.46 -4.79
N GLU A 24 9.60 5.16 -5.11
CA GLU A 24 9.54 4.09 -4.11
C GLU A 24 10.80 3.98 -3.23
N SER A 25 11.95 4.54 -3.64
CA SER A 25 13.19 4.54 -2.86
C SER A 25 13.18 5.60 -1.76
N GLU A 26 12.43 6.68 -1.97
CA GLU A 26 12.23 7.75 -0.99
C GLU A 26 11.08 7.47 -0.02
N LYS A 27 10.41 6.31 -0.14
CA LYS A 27 9.28 5.97 0.73
C LYS A 27 9.74 5.89 2.20
N GLY A 28 9.13 6.73 3.02
CA GLY A 28 9.33 6.69 4.48
C GLY A 28 8.62 5.50 5.12
N ARG A 29 9.02 5.17 6.35
CA ARG A 29 8.30 4.24 7.24
C ARG A 29 7.96 4.99 8.53
N PHE A 30 6.80 4.69 9.10
CA PHE A 30 6.45 5.24 10.41
C PHE A 30 7.44 4.74 11.45
N ARG A 31 7.81 5.64 12.38
CA ARG A 31 8.68 5.28 13.50
C ARG A 31 7.96 4.26 14.39
N GLU A 32 8.66 3.18 14.72
CA GLU A 32 8.07 2.06 15.47
C GLU A 32 7.75 2.41 16.93
N ASP A 33 8.36 3.46 17.48
CA ASP A 33 8.06 3.98 18.83
C ASP A 33 6.70 4.67 18.91
N MET A 34 6.26 5.30 17.82
CA MET A 34 4.95 5.93 17.69
C MET A 34 3.90 4.94 17.17
N PHE A 35 4.29 4.08 16.23
CA PHE A 35 3.42 3.12 15.57
C PHE A 35 4.02 1.73 15.66
N PRO A 36 3.72 0.97 16.72
CA PRO A 36 4.24 -0.39 16.85
C PRO A 36 3.74 -1.28 15.70
N PRO A 37 4.48 -2.37 15.39
CA PRO A 37 4.08 -3.32 14.36
C PRO A 37 2.66 -3.84 14.54
N ILE A 38 1.91 -3.85 13.45
CA ILE A 38 0.52 -4.27 13.43
C ILE A 38 0.44 -5.77 13.66
N ARG A 39 -0.47 -6.15 14.55
CA ARG A 39 -0.94 -7.52 14.71
C ARG A 39 -2.32 -7.60 14.09
N VAL A 40 -2.52 -8.55 13.20
CA VAL A 40 -3.83 -8.79 12.59
C VAL A 40 -4.47 -9.98 13.33
N PRO A 41 -5.52 -9.74 14.14
CA PRO A 41 -6.19 -10.81 14.86
C PRO A 41 -6.93 -11.73 13.88
N THR A 42 -6.79 -13.04 14.07
CA THR A 42 -7.45 -14.07 13.26
C THR A 42 -8.21 -15.04 14.15
N ILE A 43 -9.28 -15.62 13.63
CA ILE A 43 -9.97 -16.75 14.27
C ILE A 43 -9.16 -18.05 14.09
N GLU A 44 -9.50 -19.10 14.82
CA GLU A 44 -8.92 -20.44 14.58
C GLU A 44 -9.24 -20.91 13.16
N HIS A 45 -8.21 -21.36 12.42
CA HIS A 45 -8.33 -21.78 11.03
C HIS A 45 -7.22 -22.75 10.64
N VAL A 46 -7.40 -23.37 9.48
CA VAL A 46 -6.39 -24.22 8.86
C VAL A 46 -5.65 -23.43 7.77
N PRO A 47 -4.31 -23.48 7.70
CA PRO A 47 -3.55 -22.87 6.61
C PRO A 47 -4.00 -23.40 5.24
N TRP A 48 -3.94 -22.55 4.20
CA TRP A 48 -4.30 -22.92 2.85
C TRP A 48 -3.14 -22.76 1.87
N ASN A 49 -3.11 -23.65 0.88
CA ASN A 49 -2.18 -23.56 -0.25
C ASN A 49 -2.97 -23.61 -1.56
N THR A 50 -3.20 -22.45 -2.15
CA THR A 50 -3.94 -22.34 -3.41
C THR A 50 -2.96 -22.17 -4.57
N PRO A 51 -3.11 -22.95 -5.67
CA PRO A 51 -2.26 -22.78 -6.83
C PRO A 51 -2.54 -21.44 -7.54
N ASN A 52 -1.46 -20.83 -8.03
CA ASN A 52 -1.53 -19.61 -8.83
C ASN A 52 -2.10 -19.89 -10.21
N LEU A 53 -2.73 -18.86 -10.79
CA LEU A 53 -3.14 -18.91 -12.19
C LEU A 53 -1.90 -18.89 -13.10
N ARG A 54 -2.04 -19.51 -14.28
CA ARG A 54 -0.96 -19.48 -15.27
C ARG A 54 -0.78 -18.04 -15.75
N ILE A 55 0.46 -17.56 -15.71
CA ILE A 55 0.83 -16.26 -16.26
C ILE A 55 0.80 -16.40 -17.80
N PRO A 56 0.07 -15.53 -18.53
CA PRO A 56 0.13 -15.52 -19.98
C PRO A 56 1.56 -15.29 -20.48
N THR A 57 1.99 -16.06 -21.48
CA THR A 57 3.39 -16.04 -21.98
C THR A 57 3.86 -14.64 -22.37
N GLY A 58 3.00 -13.83 -23.01
CA GLY A 58 3.34 -12.47 -23.42
C GLY A 58 3.59 -11.50 -22.25
N ASN A 59 3.13 -11.83 -21.05
CA ASN A 59 3.28 -10.99 -19.86
C ASN A 59 4.40 -11.46 -18.93
N PHE A 60 5.03 -12.61 -19.22
CA PHE A 60 5.93 -13.28 -18.28
C PHE A 60 7.12 -12.41 -17.86
N GLU A 61 7.80 -11.78 -18.82
CA GLU A 61 8.96 -10.92 -18.54
C GLU A 61 8.59 -9.68 -17.72
N ALA A 62 7.46 -9.03 -18.06
CA ALA A 62 6.97 -7.88 -17.34
C ALA A 62 6.62 -8.23 -15.88
N VAL A 63 5.99 -9.39 -15.67
CA VAL A 63 5.67 -9.89 -14.32
C VAL A 63 6.91 -10.24 -13.53
N LEU A 64 7.89 -10.87 -14.17
CA LEU A 64 9.18 -11.19 -13.54
C LEU A 64 9.88 -9.92 -13.06
N LYS A 65 9.94 -8.88 -13.90
CA LYS A 65 10.51 -7.59 -13.55
C LYS A 65 9.80 -6.96 -12.34
N ILE A 66 8.47 -6.97 -12.32
CA ILE A 66 7.69 -6.44 -11.17
C ILE A 66 8.04 -7.18 -9.87
N ILE A 67 8.16 -8.52 -9.92
CA ILE A 67 8.53 -9.30 -8.73
C ILE A 67 9.94 -8.95 -8.27
N GLN A 68 10.90 -8.83 -9.20
CA GLN A 68 12.28 -8.44 -8.87
C GLN A 68 12.35 -7.04 -8.25
N ASP A 69 11.65 -6.06 -8.82
CA ASP A 69 11.57 -4.69 -8.30
C ASP A 69 10.95 -4.67 -6.87
N LYS A 70 9.94 -5.52 -6.61
CA LYS A 70 9.34 -5.68 -5.28
C LYS A 70 10.26 -6.36 -4.27
N VAL A 71 11.10 -7.29 -4.71
CA VAL A 71 12.13 -7.89 -3.83
C VAL A 71 13.24 -6.87 -3.55
N ALA A 72 13.67 -6.11 -4.55
CA ALA A 72 14.71 -5.08 -4.40
C ALA A 72 14.28 -3.95 -3.46
N SER A 73 13.01 -3.53 -3.50
CA SER A 73 12.44 -2.54 -2.58
C SER A 73 12.14 -3.09 -1.17
N GLY A 74 12.41 -4.37 -0.91
CA GLY A 74 12.13 -5.04 0.36
C GLY A 74 10.65 -5.29 0.65
N ALA A 75 9.76 -5.01 -0.31
CA ALA A 75 8.33 -5.28 -0.17
C ALA A 75 8.04 -6.79 -0.14
N TYR A 76 8.76 -7.58 -0.96
CA TYR A 76 8.66 -9.04 -0.99
C TYR A 76 9.92 -9.69 -0.42
N GLU A 77 9.72 -10.81 0.30
CA GLU A 77 10.81 -11.64 0.79
C GLU A 77 10.51 -13.13 0.52
N PRO A 78 11.53 -13.97 0.26
CA PRO A 78 11.34 -15.41 0.23
C PRO A 78 10.83 -15.92 1.59
N SER A 79 9.76 -16.71 1.56
CA SER A 79 9.13 -17.26 2.76
C SER A 79 8.85 -18.74 2.60
N ASN A 80 9.01 -19.52 3.67
CA ASN A 80 8.62 -20.92 3.75
C ASN A 80 7.35 -21.04 4.60
N SER A 81 6.24 -20.54 4.05
CA SER A 81 4.97 -20.47 4.74
C SER A 81 4.06 -21.65 4.42
N LEU A 82 3.21 -22.01 5.40
CA LEU A 82 2.07 -22.91 5.20
C LEU A 82 0.92 -22.22 4.45
N TYR A 83 0.96 -20.90 4.32
CA TYR A 83 -0.01 -20.10 3.59
C TYR A 83 0.51 -19.79 2.19
N ARG A 84 -0.34 -20.02 1.19
CA ARG A 84 -0.15 -19.52 -0.17
C ARG A 84 -1.49 -19.06 -0.72
N SER A 85 -1.64 -17.75 -0.81
CA SER A 85 -2.74 -17.11 -1.52
C SER A 85 -2.47 -17.06 -3.02
N ARG A 86 -3.55 -17.15 -3.80
CA ARG A 86 -3.48 -16.97 -5.25
C ARG A 86 -3.17 -15.51 -5.56
N TRP A 87 -2.47 -15.25 -6.65
CA TRP A 87 -2.38 -13.91 -7.23
C TRP A 87 -2.54 -13.97 -8.74
N PHE A 88 -2.87 -12.82 -9.33
CA PHE A 88 -3.03 -12.65 -10.77
C PHE A 88 -2.64 -11.23 -11.18
N THR A 89 -2.55 -10.99 -12.48
CA THR A 89 -2.17 -9.69 -13.04
C THR A 89 -3.35 -8.99 -13.69
N VAL A 90 -3.45 -7.69 -13.47
CA VAL A 90 -4.44 -6.81 -14.09
C VAL A 90 -3.72 -5.71 -14.85
N VAL A 91 -4.20 -5.37 -16.04
CA VAL A 91 -3.71 -4.22 -16.81
C VAL A 91 -4.25 -2.94 -16.17
N LYS A 92 -3.37 -1.96 -15.92
CA LYS A 92 -3.78 -0.65 -15.41
C LYS A 92 -4.57 0.12 -16.47
N LYS A 93 -5.15 1.26 -16.08
CA LYS A 93 -5.91 2.13 -16.99
C LYS A 93 -5.10 2.64 -18.19
N ASP A 94 -3.78 2.64 -18.09
CA ASP A 94 -2.87 3.01 -19.18
C ASP A 94 -2.82 1.98 -20.33
N GLY A 95 -3.40 0.78 -20.15
CA GLY A 95 -3.47 -0.26 -21.18
C GLY A 95 -2.20 -1.08 -21.36
N GLU A 96 -1.09 -0.69 -20.73
CA GLU A 96 0.23 -1.32 -20.91
C GLU A 96 0.82 -1.84 -19.60
N SER A 97 0.68 -1.10 -18.51
CA SER A 97 1.31 -1.47 -17.25
C SER A 97 0.55 -2.59 -16.55
N LEU A 98 1.27 -3.58 -16.04
CA LEU A 98 0.69 -4.64 -15.22
C LEU A 98 0.75 -4.31 -13.73
N ARG A 99 -0.27 -4.76 -12.99
CA ARG A 99 -0.31 -4.76 -11.53
C ARG A 99 -0.59 -6.17 -11.03
N ILE A 100 0.23 -6.64 -10.09
CA ILE A 100 -0.02 -7.88 -9.36
C ILE A 100 -1.09 -7.61 -8.31
N VAL A 101 -2.12 -8.46 -8.30
CA VAL A 101 -3.23 -8.45 -7.34
C VAL A 101 -3.22 -9.79 -6.60
N HIS A 102 -3.08 -9.73 -5.28
CA HIS A 102 -3.21 -10.89 -4.41
C HIS A 102 -4.68 -11.13 -4.08
N ASP A 103 -5.13 -12.36 -4.27
CA ASP A 103 -6.46 -12.81 -3.85
C ASP A 103 -6.44 -13.09 -2.35
N LEU A 104 -6.75 -12.04 -1.59
CA LEU A 104 -6.81 -12.09 -0.13
C LEU A 104 -8.20 -12.49 0.38
N GLN A 105 -9.10 -13.02 -0.45
CA GLN A 105 -10.43 -13.46 0.02
C GLN A 105 -10.36 -14.50 1.14
N PRO A 106 -9.52 -15.56 1.06
CA PRO A 106 -9.39 -16.53 2.15
C PRO A 106 -8.86 -15.88 3.44
N LEU A 107 -7.93 -14.94 3.29
CA LEU A 107 -7.35 -14.20 4.40
C LEU A 107 -8.37 -13.30 5.07
N ASN A 108 -9.12 -12.53 4.29
CA ASN A 108 -10.17 -11.63 4.78
C ASN A 108 -11.32 -12.37 5.47
N ALA A 109 -11.51 -13.66 5.19
CA ALA A 109 -12.53 -14.49 5.84
C ALA A 109 -12.14 -14.89 7.28
N ILE A 110 -10.85 -14.98 7.59
CA ILE A 110 -10.36 -15.37 8.92
C ILE A 110 -9.99 -14.18 9.80
N VAL A 111 -9.83 -13.00 9.21
CA VAL A 111 -9.47 -11.77 9.93
C VAL A 111 -10.63 -11.30 10.79
N ILE A 112 -10.34 -11.05 12.06
CA ILE A 112 -11.27 -10.35 12.94
C ILE A 112 -11.28 -8.89 12.51
N LYS A 113 -12.43 -8.44 12.01
CA LYS A 113 -12.60 -7.09 11.46
C LYS A 113 -12.65 -6.07 12.58
N ASP A 114 -11.93 -4.97 12.39
CA ASP A 114 -12.09 -3.80 13.24
C ASP A 114 -13.44 -3.12 12.95
N ALA A 115 -14.05 -2.55 13.99
CA ALA A 115 -15.29 -1.80 13.89
C ALA A 115 -15.06 -0.32 13.55
N SER A 116 -13.79 0.09 13.36
CA SER A 116 -13.46 1.43 12.92
C SER A 116 -14.08 1.70 11.54
N VAL A 117 -14.92 2.74 11.49
CA VAL A 117 -15.50 3.24 10.25
C VAL A 117 -14.75 4.51 9.89
N PRO A 118 -14.27 4.66 8.64
CA PRO A 118 -13.72 5.92 8.18
C PRO A 118 -14.73 7.06 8.42
N PRO A 119 -14.26 8.28 8.72
CA PRO A 119 -15.15 9.42 8.91
C PRO A 119 -15.98 9.65 7.64
N HIS A 120 -17.21 10.13 7.81
CA HIS A 120 -18.07 10.52 6.69
C HIS A 120 -17.39 11.64 5.90
N THR A 121 -17.15 11.39 4.61
CA THR A 121 -16.40 12.30 3.73
C THR A 121 -17.06 13.66 3.62
N ASP A 122 -18.38 13.70 3.55
CA ASP A 122 -19.14 14.94 3.36
C ASP A 122 -19.06 15.83 4.61
N ALA A 123 -19.26 15.24 5.79
CA ALA A 123 -19.11 15.94 7.06
C ALA A 123 -17.67 16.46 7.25
N LEU A 124 -16.67 15.67 6.85
CA LEU A 124 -15.28 16.09 6.88
C LEU A 124 -15.02 17.24 5.90
N ALA A 125 -15.55 17.18 4.68
CA ALA A 125 -15.42 18.22 3.67
C ALA A 125 -16.09 19.54 4.12
N GLU A 126 -17.30 19.47 4.68
CA GLU A 126 -18.02 20.62 5.23
C GLU A 126 -17.27 21.30 6.36
N SER A 127 -16.53 20.56 7.18
CA SER A 127 -15.71 21.13 8.26
C SER A 127 -14.61 22.08 7.74
N TYR A 128 -14.22 21.94 6.48
CA TYR A 128 -13.28 22.82 5.79
C TYR A 128 -13.96 23.95 5.01
N GLY A 129 -15.29 24.10 5.09
CA GLY A 129 -16.03 25.16 4.42
C GLY A 129 -15.51 26.57 4.80
N ALA A 130 -15.70 27.51 3.88
CA ALA A 130 -15.31 28.93 4.03
C ALA A 130 -13.79 29.18 4.24
N ARG A 131 -12.92 28.20 3.96
CA ARG A 131 -11.46 28.43 3.90
C ARG A 131 -11.08 29.02 2.55
N GLY A 132 -10.17 29.98 2.55
CA GLY A 132 -9.68 30.67 1.34
C GLY A 132 -8.62 29.89 0.54
N CYS A 133 -8.09 28.79 1.09
CA CYS A 133 -7.07 27.96 0.45
C CYS A 133 -7.18 26.52 0.96
N TYR A 134 -6.95 25.55 0.07
CA TYR A 134 -6.96 24.12 0.35
C TYR A 134 -5.69 23.48 -0.22
N ALA A 135 -5.13 22.51 0.49
CA ALA A 135 -4.05 21.67 -0.01
C ALA A 135 -4.46 20.20 0.15
N GLY A 136 -4.29 19.42 -0.91
CA GLY A 136 -4.46 17.97 -0.91
C GLY A 136 -3.11 17.30 -0.92
N LEU A 137 -2.86 16.42 0.05
CA LEU A 137 -1.68 15.56 0.11
C LEU A 137 -2.15 14.12 0.18
N ASP A 138 -1.42 13.24 -0.49
CA ASP A 138 -1.66 11.80 -0.44
C ASP A 138 -0.42 11.09 0.10
N LEU A 139 -0.63 10.02 0.85
CA LEU A 139 0.46 9.21 1.38
C LEU A 139 0.92 8.22 0.31
N PHE A 140 2.14 8.42 -0.18
CA PHE A 140 2.75 7.52 -1.16
C PHE A 140 2.91 6.11 -0.57
N VAL A 141 2.20 5.14 -1.16
CA VAL A 141 2.17 3.73 -0.72
C VAL A 141 1.85 3.59 0.78
N ALA A 142 0.80 4.29 1.24
CA ALA A 142 0.44 4.42 2.66
C ALA A 142 0.44 3.11 3.46
N PHE A 143 0.03 1.98 2.86
CA PHE A 143 -0.04 0.69 3.53
C PHE A 143 1.34 0.10 3.88
N ASP A 144 2.37 0.38 3.07
CA ASP A 144 3.73 -0.15 3.27
C ASP A 144 4.48 0.60 4.40
N GLN A 145 3.95 1.74 4.85
CA GLN A 145 4.59 2.58 5.86
C GLN A 145 4.51 1.98 7.27
N ARG A 146 3.61 1.01 7.52
CA ARG A 146 3.50 0.33 8.82
C ARG A 146 4.16 -1.04 8.80
N ALA A 147 4.86 -1.32 9.90
CA ALA A 147 5.46 -2.60 10.18
C ALA A 147 4.39 -3.69 10.42
N LEU A 148 4.62 -4.91 9.96
CA LEU A 148 3.89 -6.10 10.41
C LEU A 148 4.66 -6.78 11.55
N ASP A 149 3.93 -7.37 12.50
CA ASP A 149 4.53 -8.18 13.56
C ASP A 149 5.08 -9.49 12.97
N THR A 150 6.30 -9.89 13.35
CA THR A 150 6.98 -11.05 12.77
C THR A 150 6.22 -12.37 12.95
N ARG A 151 5.36 -12.47 13.97
CA ARG A 151 4.56 -13.67 14.25
C ARG A 151 3.45 -13.89 13.24
N ILE A 152 3.09 -12.88 12.47
CA ILE A 152 2.09 -12.96 11.41
C ILE A 152 2.71 -12.89 10.01
N HIS A 153 4.04 -12.74 9.88
CA HIS A 153 4.70 -12.65 8.57
C HIS A 153 4.38 -13.83 7.65
N SER A 154 4.28 -15.05 8.20
CA SER A 154 3.93 -16.23 7.40
C SER A 154 2.53 -16.16 6.79
N ILE A 155 1.61 -15.39 7.37
CA ILE A 155 0.24 -15.26 6.88
C ILE A 155 0.11 -14.08 5.89
N TRP A 156 0.92 -13.03 6.07
CA TRP A 156 0.69 -11.70 5.47
C TRP A 156 1.74 -11.21 4.48
N LYS A 157 2.87 -11.92 4.32
CA LYS A 157 3.87 -11.67 3.26
C LYS A 157 3.89 -12.84 2.28
#